data_AF-A0A963FHA1-F1
#
_entry.id   AF-A0A963FHA1-F1
#
_cell.length_a   1.000
_cell.length_b   1.000
_cell.length_c   1.000
_cell.angle_alpha   90.00
_cell.angle_beta   90.00
_cell.angle_gamma   90.00
#
_symmetry.space_group_name_H-M   'P 1'
#
loop_
_entity.id
_entity.type
_entity.pdbx_description
1 polymer ?
#
loop_
_entity_poly.entity_id
_entity_poly.type
_entity_poly.pdbx_seq_one_letter_code
_entity_poly.pdbx_strand_id
1 'polypeptide(L)'
;MLKLIDLYKQADVNQISGFATTAKNLDITGICEGYAALRSTAPQRFKRGKRYFIDSHNGIPNSGESSNRREEHLAIAMYNASRSEKRFELPDSRHLKIMDYQMPLKAKQSDVGIGKVDLFGVLDKTLPTVIELKIEGQNGSYSDTPLRALLEGLAYCAIVEANMSAITEEALSEFGLSLLATRPILIVMAPEAYWRRYLENPSTGSWLPELLRIIEGLKVQLKLEIHMVALKGTELEMGLGGKRPVLHGNCKFVSVEKFAGVF
;
A
#
# COMPACT_ATOMS: atom_id res chain seq x y z
N MET A 1 6.68 -11.34 21.99
CA MET A 1 5.65 -10.64 21.20
C MET A 1 6.25 -10.25 19.87
N LEU A 2 5.62 -10.65 18.77
CA LEU A 2 6.07 -10.37 17.41
C LEU A 2 5.98 -8.85 17.13
N LYS A 3 7.05 -8.24 16.64
CA LYS A 3 7.03 -6.85 16.19
C LYS A 3 6.76 -6.83 14.69
N LEU A 4 5.60 -6.31 14.29
CA LEU A 4 5.18 -6.28 12.88
C LEU A 4 6.17 -5.51 11.99
N ILE A 5 6.79 -4.45 12.52
CA ILE A 5 7.84 -3.67 11.84
C ILE A 5 9.11 -4.49 11.58
N ASP A 6 9.43 -5.44 12.46
CA ASP A 6 10.62 -6.29 12.30
C ASP A 6 10.30 -7.46 11.37
N LEU A 7 9.06 -7.97 11.41
CA LEU A 7 8.60 -9.09 10.60
C LEU A 7 8.73 -8.82 9.09
N TYR A 8 8.19 -7.71 8.58
CA TYR A 8 8.26 -7.45 7.12
C TYR A 8 9.67 -7.14 6.62
N LYS A 9 10.65 -6.95 7.54
CA LYS A 9 12.07 -6.76 7.22
C LYS A 9 12.88 -8.05 7.29
N GLN A 10 12.28 -9.16 7.72
CA GLN A 10 12.98 -10.43 7.74
C GLN A 10 13.33 -10.85 6.32
N ALA A 11 14.54 -11.39 6.15
CA ALA A 11 15.07 -11.71 4.83
C ALA A 11 14.24 -12.78 4.12
N ASP A 12 13.70 -13.75 4.86
CA ASP A 12 12.88 -14.84 4.35
C ASP A 12 11.52 -14.36 3.82
N VAL A 13 10.93 -13.35 4.46
CA VAL A 13 9.73 -12.65 3.97
C VAL A 13 9.99 -12.02 2.60
N ASN A 14 11.21 -11.55 2.32
CA ASN A 14 11.57 -10.93 1.04
C ASN A 14 12.34 -11.84 0.07
N GLN A 15 12.57 -13.10 0.42
CA GLN A 15 13.31 -14.03 -0.40
C GLN A 15 12.37 -14.70 -1.41
N ILE A 16 12.64 -14.52 -2.71
CA ILE A 16 11.83 -15.08 -3.81
C ILE A 16 11.54 -16.57 -3.61
N SER A 17 12.54 -17.35 -3.22
CA SER A 17 12.39 -18.80 -3.03
C SER A 17 11.88 -19.24 -1.66
N GLY A 18 11.79 -18.32 -0.68
CA GLY A 18 11.50 -18.64 0.71
C GLY A 18 10.14 -18.14 1.19
N PHE A 19 9.63 -17.04 0.62
CA PHE A 19 8.51 -16.32 1.22
C PHE A 19 7.20 -17.12 1.24
N ALA A 20 6.98 -18.06 0.31
CA ALA A 20 5.81 -18.94 0.36
C ALA A 20 5.84 -19.88 1.58
N THR A 21 7.01 -20.45 1.87
CA THR A 21 7.21 -21.28 3.07
C THR A 21 7.06 -20.44 4.34
N THR A 22 7.61 -19.23 4.36
CA THR A 22 7.39 -18.29 5.46
C THR A 22 5.90 -17.99 5.63
N ALA A 23 5.18 -17.62 4.57
CA ALA A 23 3.75 -17.33 4.59
C ALA A 23 2.93 -18.50 5.16
N LYS A 24 3.25 -19.73 4.77
CA LYS A 24 2.59 -20.93 5.27
C LYS A 24 2.72 -21.08 6.79
N ASN A 25 3.89 -20.74 7.33
CA ASN A 25 4.22 -20.90 8.75
C ASN A 25 3.86 -19.67 9.61
N LEU A 26 3.38 -18.58 9.01
CA LEU A 26 2.97 -17.40 9.77
C LEU A 26 1.73 -17.68 10.62
N ASP A 27 1.89 -17.44 11.93
CA ASP A 27 0.81 -17.42 12.91
C ASP A 27 0.00 -16.12 12.79
N ILE A 28 -1.26 -16.28 12.41
CA ILE A 28 -2.21 -15.16 12.27
C ILE A 28 -2.41 -14.46 13.62
N THR A 29 -2.43 -15.21 14.73
CA THR A 29 -2.64 -14.65 16.07
C THR A 29 -1.48 -13.71 16.43
N GLY A 30 -0.24 -14.17 16.25
CA GLY A 30 0.96 -13.34 16.43
C GLY A 30 0.99 -12.09 15.55
N ILE A 31 0.49 -12.15 14.30
CA ILE A 31 0.34 -10.95 13.46
C ILE A 31 -0.69 -9.98 14.06
N CYS A 32 -1.84 -10.49 14.52
CA CYS A 32 -2.87 -9.67 15.16
C CYS A 32 -2.39 -8.99 16.44
N GLU A 33 -1.65 -9.71 17.28
CA GLU A 33 -0.99 -9.15 18.47
C GLU A 33 0.03 -8.08 18.10
N GLY A 34 0.86 -8.34 17.08
CA GLY A 34 1.83 -7.38 16.56
C GLY A 34 1.18 -6.12 16.01
N TYR A 35 0.03 -6.25 15.32
CA TYR A 35 -0.79 -5.13 14.86
C TYR A 35 -1.31 -4.30 16.04
N ALA A 36 -1.92 -4.95 17.04
CA ALA A 36 -2.47 -4.28 18.21
C ALA A 36 -1.39 -3.54 19.02
N ALA A 37 -0.22 -4.16 19.19
CA ALA A 37 0.94 -3.56 19.87
C ALA A 37 1.53 -2.38 19.09
N LEU A 38 1.61 -2.46 17.76
CA LEU A 38 2.05 -1.35 16.93
C LEU A 38 1.05 -0.19 16.99
N ARG A 39 -0.26 -0.47 16.91
CA ARG A 39 -1.31 0.54 17.03
C ARG A 39 -1.24 1.28 18.37
N SER A 40 -0.99 0.58 19.48
CA SER A 40 -0.93 1.22 20.81
C SER A 40 0.32 2.08 21.03
N THR A 41 1.39 1.81 20.28
CA THR A 41 2.68 2.52 20.39
C THR A 41 3.01 3.38 19.17
N ALA A 42 2.04 3.54 18.26
CA ALA A 42 2.21 4.23 17.00
C ALA A 42 2.72 5.68 17.20
N PRO A 43 3.65 6.16 16.35
CA PRO A 43 4.01 7.57 16.36
C PRO A 43 2.80 8.46 16.13
N GLN A 44 2.75 9.56 16.87
CA GLN A 44 1.67 10.54 16.79
C GLN A 44 2.25 11.86 16.27
N ARG A 45 2.12 12.09 14.96
CA ARG A 45 2.70 13.27 14.29
C ARG A 45 2.07 14.58 14.79
N PHE A 46 0.75 14.58 14.98
CA PHE A 46 -0.01 15.75 15.45
C PHE A 46 0.49 16.27 16.80
N LYS A 47 0.89 15.39 17.74
CA LYS A 47 1.48 15.78 19.04
C LYS A 47 2.80 16.56 18.92
N ARG A 48 3.41 16.55 17.73
CA ARG A 48 4.63 17.29 17.42
C ARG A 48 4.40 18.44 16.44
N GLY A 49 3.14 18.83 16.21
CA GLY A 49 2.77 19.86 15.24
C GLY A 49 3.08 19.46 13.79
N LYS A 50 3.18 18.16 13.50
CA LYS A 50 3.43 17.64 12.15
C LYS A 50 2.14 17.11 11.55
N ARG A 51 1.92 17.45 10.27
CA ARG A 51 0.76 17.02 9.48
C ARG A 51 0.96 15.64 8.86
N TYR A 52 -0.13 14.94 8.57
CA TYR A 52 -0.13 13.73 7.75
C TYR A 52 -0.19 14.08 6.27
N PHE A 53 -1.06 15.00 5.87
CA PHE A 53 -1.11 15.49 4.49
C PHE A 53 -0.11 16.62 4.26
N ILE A 54 0.60 16.57 3.13
CA ILE A 54 1.77 17.42 2.88
C ILE A 54 1.48 18.44 1.79
N ASP A 55 1.53 19.73 2.13
CA ASP A 55 1.22 20.84 1.20
C ASP A 55 2.11 20.86 -0.05
N SER A 56 3.37 20.41 0.09
CA SER A 56 4.32 20.39 -1.03
C SER A 56 4.05 19.26 -2.04
N HIS A 57 3.09 18.38 -1.79
CA HIS A 57 2.72 17.32 -2.72
C HIS A 57 1.90 17.88 -3.89
N ASN A 58 2.60 18.41 -4.89
CA ASN A 58 2.03 19.12 -6.05
C ASN A 58 1.85 18.26 -7.32
N GLY A 59 2.12 16.96 -7.23
CA GLY A 59 2.01 16.01 -8.33
C GLY A 59 3.27 15.92 -9.20
N ILE A 60 4.40 16.49 -8.77
CA ILE A 60 5.68 16.46 -9.47
C ILE A 60 6.73 15.81 -8.55
N PRO A 61 7.44 14.75 -9.00
CA PRO A 61 8.49 14.11 -8.22
C PRO A 61 9.70 15.04 -8.08
N ASN A 62 10.44 14.89 -6.98
CA ASN A 62 11.76 15.50 -6.85
C ASN A 62 12.84 14.65 -7.56
N SER A 63 12.66 14.48 -8.87
CA SER A 63 13.54 13.71 -9.75
C SER A 63 14.24 14.66 -10.73
N GLY A 64 15.54 14.43 -10.94
CA GLY A 64 16.31 15.12 -11.98
C GLY A 64 16.01 14.57 -13.37
N GLU A 65 17.00 14.62 -14.27
CA GLU A 65 16.88 14.10 -15.64
C GLU A 65 16.84 12.56 -15.72
N SER A 66 17.10 11.87 -14.61
CA SER A 66 17.00 10.41 -14.52
C SER A 66 16.52 9.99 -13.12
N SER A 67 15.79 8.88 -13.05
CA SER A 67 15.31 8.33 -11.78
C SER A 67 15.06 6.83 -11.88
N ASN A 68 15.38 6.09 -10.81
CA ASN A 68 14.99 4.69 -10.63
C ASN A 68 13.78 4.52 -9.70
N ARG A 69 13.18 5.63 -9.22
CA ARG A 69 12.07 5.64 -8.25
C ARG A 69 10.72 5.39 -8.91
N ARG A 70 10.61 4.28 -9.66
CA ARG A 70 9.42 3.92 -10.45
C ARG A 70 8.15 3.84 -9.60
N GLU A 71 8.23 3.32 -8.38
CA GLU A 71 7.09 3.18 -7.47
C GLU A 71 6.54 4.55 -7.02
N GLU A 72 7.42 5.48 -6.66
CA GLU A 72 7.03 6.86 -6.33
C GLU A 72 6.40 7.55 -7.55
N HIS A 73 6.97 7.37 -8.74
CA HIS A 73 6.40 7.94 -9.96
C HIS A 73 5.02 7.34 -10.27
N LEU A 74 4.83 6.04 -10.03
CA LEU A 74 3.51 5.38 -10.15
C LEU A 74 2.51 6.00 -9.16
N ALA A 75 2.91 6.17 -7.89
CA ALA A 75 2.09 6.79 -6.85
C ALA A 75 1.63 8.19 -7.29
N ILE A 76 2.58 9.03 -7.74
CA ILE A 76 2.30 10.40 -8.19
C ILE A 76 1.42 10.40 -9.45
N ALA A 77 1.65 9.49 -10.40
CA ALA A 77 0.83 9.38 -11.60
C ALA A 77 -0.62 9.01 -11.27
N MET A 78 -0.81 8.08 -10.34
CA MET A 78 -2.15 7.72 -9.82
C MET A 78 -2.81 8.87 -9.08
N TYR A 79 -2.06 9.59 -8.24
CA TYR A 79 -2.54 10.81 -7.58
C TYR A 79 -3.03 11.85 -8.59
N ASN A 80 -2.21 12.15 -9.61
CA ASN A 80 -2.56 13.09 -10.67
C ASN A 80 -3.80 12.64 -11.45
N ALA A 81 -3.84 11.37 -11.85
CA ALA A 81 -4.95 10.79 -12.60
C ALA A 81 -6.27 10.84 -11.81
N SER A 82 -6.23 10.55 -10.49
CA SER A 82 -7.40 10.62 -9.61
C SER A 82 -7.98 12.03 -9.51
N ARG A 83 -7.20 13.08 -9.85
CA ARG A 83 -7.63 14.49 -9.85
C ARG A 83 -8.05 14.97 -11.24
N SER A 84 -7.61 14.32 -12.30
CA SER A 84 -7.97 14.63 -13.69
C SER A 84 -9.11 13.75 -14.22
N GLU A 85 -10.13 13.52 -13.40
CA GLU A 85 -11.36 12.74 -13.70
C GLU A 85 -11.20 11.23 -13.91
N LYS A 86 -10.00 10.65 -13.85
CA LYS A 86 -9.85 9.19 -13.92
C LYS A 86 -10.47 8.56 -12.68
N ARG A 87 -11.41 7.65 -12.89
CA ARG A 87 -12.08 6.90 -11.82
C ARG A 87 -11.37 5.58 -11.62
N PHE A 88 -10.91 5.36 -10.39
CA PHE A 88 -10.38 4.08 -9.96
C PHE A 88 -11.50 3.31 -9.25
N GLU A 89 -12.01 2.28 -9.90
CA GLU A 89 -13.08 1.43 -9.37
C GLU A 89 -12.50 0.08 -9.00
N LEU A 90 -12.72 -0.37 -7.75
CA LEU A 90 -12.33 -1.71 -7.31
C LEU A 90 -13.16 -2.80 -8.01
N PRO A 91 -12.71 -4.08 -7.95
CA PRO A 91 -13.47 -5.20 -8.49
C PRO A 91 -14.90 -5.34 -7.97
N ASP A 92 -15.21 -4.76 -6.81
CA ASP A 92 -16.54 -4.73 -6.19
C ASP A 92 -17.31 -3.42 -6.43
N SER A 93 -16.90 -2.63 -7.43
CA SER A 93 -17.54 -1.37 -7.85
C SER A 93 -17.38 -0.17 -6.91
N ARG A 94 -16.63 -0.31 -5.80
CA ARG A 94 -16.35 0.84 -4.92
C ARG A 94 -15.32 1.77 -5.52
N HIS A 95 -15.51 3.07 -5.30
CA HIS A 95 -14.74 4.11 -5.96
C HIS A 95 -13.61 4.61 -5.05
N LEU A 96 -12.38 4.44 -5.51
CA LEU A 96 -11.18 4.94 -4.85
C LEU A 96 -10.84 6.35 -5.35
N LYS A 97 -10.68 7.28 -4.42
CA LYS A 97 -10.06 8.59 -4.66
C LYS A 97 -8.75 8.68 -3.88
N ILE A 98 -7.68 9.06 -4.55
CA ILE A 98 -6.38 9.29 -3.90
C ILE A 98 -6.38 10.68 -3.25
N MET A 99 -6.02 10.74 -1.98
CA MET A 99 -5.93 11.99 -1.22
C MET A 99 -4.50 12.50 -1.15
N ASP A 100 -3.54 11.60 -0.95
CA ASP A 100 -2.12 11.94 -0.88
C ASP A 100 -1.22 10.76 -1.27
N TYR A 101 0.04 11.04 -1.59
CA TYR A 101 1.08 10.05 -1.86
C TYR A 101 2.24 10.23 -0.90
N GLN A 102 3.00 9.16 -0.63
CA GLN A 102 4.15 9.20 0.28
C GLN A 102 3.80 9.83 1.65
N MET A 103 2.60 9.54 2.16
CA MET A 103 2.05 10.10 3.39
C MET A 103 2.92 9.66 4.59
N PRO A 104 3.63 10.58 5.26
CA PRO A 104 4.62 10.22 6.25
C PRO A 104 4.00 9.77 7.57
N LEU A 105 4.58 8.72 8.17
CA LEU A 105 4.10 8.14 9.43
C LEU A 105 5.01 8.45 10.63
N LYS A 106 6.31 8.65 10.41
CA LYS A 106 7.28 9.00 11.47
C LYS A 106 6.93 10.33 12.13
N ALA A 107 6.96 10.42 13.46
CA ALA A 107 6.87 11.69 14.19
C ALA A 107 8.26 12.29 14.49
N LYS A 108 9.28 11.45 14.70
CA LYS A 108 10.66 11.84 15.03
C LYS A 108 11.68 10.94 14.33
N GLN A 109 12.95 11.35 14.32
CA GLN A 109 14.03 10.58 13.70
C GLN A 109 14.26 9.22 14.38
N SER A 110 14.01 9.15 15.69
CA SER A 110 14.13 7.89 16.45
C SER A 110 13.00 6.90 16.17
N ASP A 111 12.00 7.22 15.35
CA ASP A 111 10.97 6.28 14.90
C ASP A 111 11.55 5.40 13.78
N VAL A 112 12.65 4.72 14.11
CA VAL A 112 13.48 3.97 13.17
C VAL A 112 12.64 2.87 12.54
N GLY A 113 12.78 2.72 11.23
CA GLY A 113 12.10 1.66 10.51
C GLY A 113 10.61 1.90 10.24
N ILE A 114 10.04 3.06 10.60
CA ILE A 114 8.69 3.46 10.17
C ILE A 114 8.77 4.19 8.84
N GLY A 115 7.98 3.78 7.86
CA GLY A 115 8.01 4.30 6.49
C GLY A 115 7.03 5.45 6.24
N LYS A 116 6.55 5.47 5.01
CA LYS A 116 5.50 6.34 4.50
C LYS A 116 4.48 5.44 3.81
N VAL A 117 3.22 5.81 3.84
CA VAL A 117 2.21 5.13 3.00
C VAL A 117 2.41 5.59 1.57
N ASP A 118 2.53 4.66 0.62
CA ASP A 118 2.73 5.01 -0.78
C ASP A 118 1.59 5.85 -1.33
N LEU A 119 0.35 5.43 -1.08
CA LEU A 119 -0.86 6.21 -1.36
C LEU A 119 -1.86 6.09 -0.20
N PHE A 120 -2.33 7.24 0.26
CA PHE A 120 -3.51 7.31 1.12
C PHE A 120 -4.71 7.78 0.31
N GLY A 121 -5.79 7.04 0.42
CA GLY A 121 -7.01 7.31 -0.31
C GLY A 121 -8.26 7.17 0.54
N VAL A 122 -9.38 7.38 -0.13
CA VAL A 122 -10.70 7.21 0.43
C VAL A 122 -11.56 6.41 -0.52
N LEU A 123 -12.18 5.36 0.01
CA LEU A 123 -13.18 4.55 -0.67
C LEU A 123 -14.57 5.11 -0.40
N ASP A 124 -15.36 5.27 -1.46
CA ASP A 124 -16.73 5.79 -1.42
C ASP A 124 -16.85 7.07 -0.57
N LYS A 125 -15.83 7.93 -0.69
CA LYS A 125 -15.70 9.24 -0.01
C LYS A 125 -15.64 9.20 1.52
N THR A 126 -15.70 8.04 2.17
CA THR A 126 -15.79 7.94 3.63
C THR A 126 -14.84 6.91 4.26
N LEU A 127 -14.45 5.86 3.53
CA LEU A 127 -13.66 4.76 4.08
C LEU A 127 -12.16 5.03 3.92
N PRO A 128 -11.41 5.24 5.01
CA PRO A 128 -9.97 5.47 4.93
C PRO A 128 -9.27 4.25 4.31
N THR A 129 -8.37 4.49 3.37
CA THR A 129 -7.72 3.43 2.58
C THR A 129 -6.21 3.63 2.53
N VAL A 130 -5.46 2.66 3.02
CA VAL A 130 -4.01 2.55 2.89
C VAL A 130 -3.70 1.70 1.67
N ILE A 131 -2.84 2.19 0.79
CA ILE A 131 -2.45 1.48 -0.42
C ILE A 131 -0.93 1.32 -0.39
N GLU A 132 -0.50 0.07 -0.37
CA GLU A 132 0.91 -0.31 -0.56
C GLU A 132 1.12 -0.61 -2.04
N LEU A 133 2.02 0.13 -2.69
CA LEU A 133 2.30 -0.05 -4.09
C LEU A 133 3.50 -0.96 -4.28
N LYS A 134 3.48 -1.72 -5.37
CA LYS A 134 4.68 -2.34 -5.93
C LYS A 134 4.74 -2.14 -7.43
N ILE A 135 5.96 -2.09 -7.94
CA ILE A 135 6.26 -2.16 -9.37
C ILE A 135 7.49 -3.04 -9.55
N GLU A 136 7.59 -3.72 -10.69
CA GLU A 136 8.80 -4.45 -11.07
C GLU A 136 10.05 -3.54 -11.03
N GLY A 137 11.17 -4.12 -10.61
CA GLY A 137 12.44 -3.42 -10.59
C GLY A 137 12.94 -3.08 -12.00
N GLN A 138 14.02 -2.30 -12.08
CA GLN A 138 14.63 -1.96 -13.37
C GLN A 138 15.07 -3.22 -14.13
N ASN A 139 14.98 -3.16 -15.46
CA ASN A 139 15.32 -4.27 -16.36
C ASN A 139 14.56 -5.57 -16.05
N GLY A 140 13.36 -5.44 -15.48
CA GLY A 140 12.61 -6.58 -14.98
C GLY A 140 13.42 -7.34 -13.96
N SER A 141 13.88 -6.69 -12.89
CA SER A 141 14.29 -7.38 -11.66
C SER A 141 13.09 -7.58 -10.72
N TYR A 142 13.22 -8.49 -9.76
CA TYR A 142 12.20 -8.65 -8.72
C TYR A 142 12.19 -7.43 -7.80
N SER A 143 11.00 -7.02 -7.40
CA SER A 143 10.79 -6.05 -6.33
C SER A 143 10.63 -6.80 -5.00
N ASP A 144 10.10 -6.13 -3.98
CA ASP A 144 9.69 -6.81 -2.76
C ASP A 144 8.63 -7.87 -3.04
N THR A 145 8.61 -8.94 -2.25
CA THR A 145 7.63 -10.02 -2.42
C THR A 145 6.20 -9.58 -2.07
N PRO A 146 5.17 -10.26 -2.60
CA PRO A 146 3.79 -10.04 -2.17
C PRO A 146 3.57 -10.16 -0.67
N LEU A 147 4.27 -11.09 0.01
CA LEU A 147 4.18 -11.25 1.46
C LEU A 147 4.73 -10.03 2.18
N ARG A 148 5.90 -9.53 1.76
CA ARG A 148 6.48 -8.33 2.34
C ARG A 148 5.54 -7.14 2.18
N ALA A 149 5.01 -6.91 0.98
CA ALA A 149 4.07 -5.82 0.70
C ALA A 149 2.81 -5.90 1.59
N LEU A 150 2.24 -7.09 1.77
CA LEU A 150 1.10 -7.30 2.67
C LEU A 150 1.44 -6.91 4.11
N LEU A 151 2.56 -7.40 4.65
CA LEU A 151 2.94 -7.17 6.04
C LEU A 151 3.37 -5.71 6.32
N GLU A 152 4.01 -5.06 5.34
CA GLU A 152 4.37 -3.64 5.38
C GLU A 152 3.10 -2.76 5.37
N GLY A 153 2.17 -3.02 4.45
CA GLY A 153 0.87 -2.35 4.41
C GLY A 153 0.06 -2.53 5.69
N LEU A 154 0.09 -3.73 6.31
CA LEU A 154 -0.55 -3.97 7.60
C LEU A 154 0.07 -3.13 8.73
N ALA A 155 1.39 -2.94 8.73
CA ALA A 155 2.05 -2.07 9.69
C ALA A 155 1.59 -0.61 9.53
N TYR A 156 1.41 -0.16 8.29
CA TYR A 156 0.88 1.16 7.99
C TYR A 156 -0.57 1.32 8.44
N CYS A 157 -1.42 0.32 8.22
CA CYS A 157 -2.80 0.31 8.73
C CYS A 157 -2.86 0.48 10.25
N ALA A 158 -2.00 -0.21 11.01
CA ALA A 158 -1.97 -0.09 12.47
C ALA A 158 -1.63 1.35 12.93
N ILE A 159 -0.67 2.00 12.26
CA ILE A 159 -0.26 3.37 12.59
C ILE A 159 -1.33 4.38 12.18
N VAL A 160 -1.94 4.20 11.01
CA VAL A 160 -3.04 5.04 10.52
C VAL A 160 -4.25 4.91 11.44
N GLU A 161 -4.65 3.68 11.82
CA GLU A 161 -5.76 3.43 12.75
C GLU A 161 -5.56 4.18 14.08
N ALA A 162 -4.34 4.15 14.63
CA ALA A 162 -4.01 4.83 15.88
C ALA A 162 -4.12 6.36 15.80
N ASN A 163 -4.13 6.92 14.60
CA ASN A 163 -4.09 8.36 14.33
C ASN A 163 -5.33 8.86 13.57
N MET A 164 -6.38 8.04 13.44
CA MET A 164 -7.54 8.37 12.61
C MET A 164 -8.22 9.68 12.99
N SER A 165 -8.29 10.06 14.27
CA SER A 165 -8.89 11.34 14.67
C SER A 165 -8.17 12.52 14.01
N ALA A 166 -6.84 12.59 14.14
CA ALA A 166 -6.05 13.66 13.55
C ALA A 166 -6.07 13.63 12.01
N ILE A 167 -6.02 12.42 11.41
CA ILE A 167 -6.11 12.27 9.96
C ILE A 167 -7.48 12.72 9.44
N THR A 168 -8.58 12.40 10.14
CA THR A 168 -9.93 12.85 9.79
C THR A 168 -10.08 14.37 9.93
N GLU A 169 -9.51 14.98 10.97
CA GLU A 169 -9.51 16.43 11.15
C GLU A 169 -8.77 17.15 10.00
N GLU A 170 -7.58 16.68 9.64
CA GLU A 170 -6.84 17.23 8.49
C GLU A 170 -7.61 16.98 7.19
N ALA A 171 -8.21 15.78 7.01
CA ALA A 171 -8.97 15.43 5.83
C ALA A 171 -10.20 16.34 5.63
N LEU A 172 -10.88 16.66 6.73
CA LEU A 172 -12.01 17.57 6.73
C LEU A 172 -11.56 18.99 6.37
N SER A 173 -10.48 19.47 6.98
CA SER A 173 -9.96 20.81 6.77
C SER A 173 -9.44 21.04 5.34
N GLU A 174 -8.76 20.05 4.75
CA GLU A 174 -8.08 20.20 3.46
C GLU A 174 -8.94 19.77 2.27
N PHE A 175 -9.77 18.75 2.45
CA PHE A 175 -10.50 18.11 1.36
C PHE A 175 -12.02 18.15 1.54
N GLY A 176 -12.52 18.64 2.69
CA GLY A 176 -13.95 18.62 3.00
C GLY A 176 -14.52 17.21 3.21
N LEU A 177 -13.67 16.25 3.60
CA LEU A 177 -14.05 14.84 3.74
C LEU A 177 -14.04 14.41 5.20
N SER A 178 -15.18 13.91 5.68
CA SER A 178 -15.29 13.25 6.98
C SER A 178 -15.09 11.76 6.82
N LEU A 179 -13.93 11.26 7.24
CA LEU A 179 -13.60 9.84 7.18
C LEU A 179 -14.21 9.10 8.38
N LEU A 180 -14.72 7.90 8.13
CA LEU A 180 -15.25 7.04 9.20
C LEU A 180 -14.14 6.61 10.14
N ALA A 181 -14.46 6.58 11.44
CA ALA A 181 -13.57 6.08 12.49
C ALA A 181 -13.53 4.53 12.51
N THR A 182 -13.18 3.95 11.36
CA THR A 182 -13.02 2.51 11.16
C THR A 182 -11.55 2.17 10.98
N ARG A 183 -11.23 0.88 10.99
CA ARG A 183 -9.93 0.43 10.50
C ARG A 183 -9.76 0.82 9.03
N PRO A 184 -8.58 1.25 8.61
CA PRO A 184 -8.33 1.52 7.21
C PRO A 184 -8.42 0.22 6.40
N ILE A 185 -9.00 0.32 5.20
CA ILE A 185 -8.93 -0.74 4.19
C ILE A 185 -7.48 -0.79 3.70
N LEU A 186 -6.93 -1.99 3.56
CA LEU A 186 -5.63 -2.19 2.94
C LEU A 186 -5.81 -2.61 1.47
N ILE A 187 -5.12 -1.95 0.56
CA ILE A 187 -4.97 -2.40 -0.82
C ILE A 187 -3.49 -2.63 -1.10
N VAL A 188 -3.11 -3.86 -1.40
CA VAL A 188 -1.79 -4.16 -2.00
C VAL A 188 -1.96 -4.11 -3.51
N MET A 189 -1.35 -3.14 -4.16
CA MET A 189 -1.59 -2.84 -5.57
C MET A 189 -0.29 -2.83 -6.38
N ALA A 190 -0.35 -3.42 -7.57
CA ALA A 190 0.77 -3.36 -8.51
C ALA A 190 0.32 -3.51 -9.96
N PRO A 191 1.12 -3.03 -10.96
CA PRO A 191 0.90 -3.34 -12.37
C PRO A 191 0.90 -4.86 -12.64
N GLU A 192 0.22 -5.27 -13.70
CA GLU A 192 0.12 -6.70 -14.09
C GLU A 192 1.48 -7.41 -14.23
N ALA A 193 2.50 -6.71 -14.70
CA ALA A 193 3.85 -7.25 -14.86
C ALA A 193 4.46 -7.73 -13.53
N TYR A 194 4.21 -7.00 -12.43
CA TYR A 194 4.66 -7.42 -11.10
C TYR A 194 4.00 -8.74 -10.70
N TRP A 195 2.67 -8.83 -10.77
CA TRP A 195 1.93 -10.03 -10.36
C TRP A 195 2.27 -11.23 -11.22
N ARG A 196 2.32 -11.05 -12.55
CA ARG A 196 2.65 -12.11 -13.51
C ARG A 196 3.98 -12.75 -13.16
N ARG A 197 4.98 -11.93 -12.83
CA ARG A 197 6.32 -12.40 -12.48
C ARG A 197 6.35 -13.32 -11.26
N TYR A 198 5.55 -13.05 -10.22
CA TYR A 198 5.46 -13.94 -9.06
C TYR A 198 4.54 -15.12 -9.29
N LEU A 199 3.51 -15.00 -10.13
CA LEU A 199 2.61 -16.13 -10.42
C LEU A 199 3.28 -17.17 -11.33
N GLU A 200 4.09 -16.72 -12.29
CA GLU A 200 4.70 -17.58 -13.31
C GLU A 200 6.08 -18.12 -12.91
N ASN A 201 6.69 -17.63 -11.82
CA ASN A 201 8.01 -18.10 -11.39
C ASN A 201 7.89 -19.38 -10.54
N PRO A 202 8.39 -20.55 -10.99
CA PRO A 202 8.32 -21.79 -10.20
C PRO A 202 9.05 -21.69 -8.86
N SER A 203 10.09 -20.87 -8.77
CA SER A 203 10.86 -20.69 -7.54
C SER A 203 10.05 -20.01 -6.43
N THR A 204 8.96 -19.30 -6.73
CA THR A 204 8.17 -18.63 -5.70
C THR A 204 7.22 -19.56 -4.95
N GLY A 205 7.10 -20.83 -5.39
CA GLY A 205 6.16 -21.78 -4.80
C GLY A 205 4.69 -21.35 -4.93
N SER A 206 3.80 -22.08 -4.25
CA SER A 206 2.36 -21.80 -4.23
C SER A 206 2.03 -20.73 -3.18
N TRP A 207 2.48 -19.50 -3.40
CA TRP A 207 2.33 -18.42 -2.42
C TRP A 207 0.91 -17.85 -2.32
N LEU A 208 0.17 -17.78 -3.44
CA LEU A 208 -1.13 -17.09 -3.48
C LEU A 208 -2.14 -17.71 -2.49
N PRO A 209 -2.34 -19.04 -2.44
CA PRO A 209 -3.22 -19.65 -1.44
C PRO A 209 -2.81 -19.33 0.01
N GLU A 210 -1.51 -19.28 0.30
CA GLU A 210 -1.01 -18.97 1.64
C GLU A 210 -1.26 -17.51 2.04
N LEU A 211 -1.15 -16.57 1.09
CA LEU A 211 -1.51 -15.17 1.32
C LEU A 211 -3.02 -15.00 1.51
N LEU A 212 -3.86 -15.70 0.73
CA LEU A 212 -5.31 -15.67 0.90
C LEU A 212 -5.73 -16.23 2.26
N ARG A 213 -5.08 -17.29 2.75
CA ARG A 213 -5.25 -17.82 4.11
C ARG A 213 -4.96 -16.75 5.17
N ILE A 214 -3.84 -16.04 5.03
CA ILE A 214 -3.48 -14.95 5.96
C ILE A 214 -4.53 -13.84 5.90
N ILE A 215 -4.92 -13.39 4.71
CA ILE A 215 -5.90 -12.32 4.51
C ILE A 215 -7.25 -12.67 5.16
N GLU A 216 -7.77 -13.87 4.93
CA GLU A 216 -9.04 -14.31 5.54
C GLU A 216 -8.90 -14.40 7.07
N GLY A 217 -7.77 -14.89 7.57
CA GLY A 217 -7.47 -14.89 9.01
C GLY A 217 -7.50 -13.50 9.63
N LEU A 218 -6.86 -12.52 8.98
CA LEU A 218 -6.84 -11.12 9.44
C LEU A 218 -8.21 -10.46 9.34
N LYS A 219 -8.98 -10.77 8.30
CA LYS A 219 -10.38 -10.32 8.17
C LYS A 219 -11.23 -10.87 9.31
N VAL A 220 -11.10 -12.14 9.67
CA VAL A 220 -11.87 -12.73 10.77
C VAL A 220 -11.45 -12.16 12.12
N GLN A 221 -10.15 -12.08 12.41
CA GLN A 221 -9.63 -11.71 13.74
C GLN A 221 -9.55 -10.19 13.96
N LEU A 222 -9.09 -9.42 12.97
CA LEU A 222 -8.94 -7.96 13.07
C LEU A 222 -10.10 -7.19 12.47
N LYS A 223 -11.04 -7.85 11.75
CA LYS A 223 -12.06 -7.15 10.95
C LYS A 223 -11.44 -6.15 9.97
N LEU A 224 -10.26 -6.52 9.45
CA LEU A 224 -9.51 -5.70 8.50
C LEU A 224 -9.81 -6.19 7.09
N GLU A 225 -10.22 -5.27 6.23
CA GLU A 225 -10.52 -5.56 4.84
C GLU A 225 -9.27 -5.36 3.99
N ILE A 226 -8.89 -6.38 3.22
CA ILE A 226 -7.65 -6.39 2.42
C ILE A 226 -7.98 -6.78 0.99
N HIS A 227 -7.47 -6.01 0.03
CA HIS A 227 -7.54 -6.33 -1.39
C HIS A 227 -6.15 -6.47 -1.97
N MET A 228 -5.92 -7.53 -2.75
CA MET A 228 -4.77 -7.60 -3.64
C MET A 228 -5.25 -7.28 -5.07
N VAL A 229 -4.70 -6.21 -5.65
CA VAL A 229 -5.22 -5.65 -6.91
C VAL A 229 -4.11 -5.55 -7.97
N ALA A 230 -4.38 -6.14 -9.13
CA ALA A 230 -3.65 -5.92 -10.36
C ALA A 230 -4.19 -4.69 -11.10
N LEU A 231 -3.28 -3.81 -11.46
CA LEU A 231 -3.51 -2.66 -12.30
C LEU A 231 -3.23 -3.06 -13.77
N LYS A 232 -4.30 -3.37 -14.52
CA LYS A 232 -4.25 -3.90 -15.88
C LYS A 232 -4.30 -2.81 -16.93
N GLY A 233 -3.57 -2.99 -18.03
CA GLY A 233 -3.59 -2.06 -19.17
C GLY A 233 -3.05 -0.69 -18.76
N THR A 234 -1.93 -0.71 -18.06
CA THR A 234 -1.28 0.47 -17.50
C THR A 234 0.13 0.61 -18.01
N GLU A 235 0.42 1.81 -18.48
CA GLU A 235 1.77 2.24 -18.84
C GLU A 235 2.11 3.49 -18.02
N LEU A 236 3.29 3.48 -17.42
CA LEU A 236 3.81 4.60 -16.63
C LEU A 236 4.78 5.41 -17.47
N GLU A 237 4.45 6.68 -17.69
CA GLU A 237 5.41 7.68 -18.15
C GLU A 237 6.06 8.35 -16.93
N MET A 238 7.40 8.28 -16.84
CA MET A 238 8.15 8.86 -15.72
C MET A 238 8.19 10.40 -15.82
N GLY A 239 7.88 11.09 -14.73
CA GLY A 239 8.05 12.54 -14.62
C GLY A 239 9.50 12.90 -14.30
N LEU A 240 10.22 13.46 -15.27
CA LEU A 240 11.63 13.86 -15.13
C LEU A 240 11.79 15.35 -15.44
N GLY A 241 12.84 15.97 -14.90
CA GLY A 241 13.14 17.39 -15.17
C GLY A 241 11.98 18.34 -14.80
N GLY A 242 11.30 18.09 -13.68
CA GLY A 242 10.16 18.89 -13.22
C GLY A 242 8.82 18.58 -13.91
N LYS A 243 8.76 17.56 -14.77
CA LYS A 243 7.49 17.10 -15.38
C LYS A 243 6.72 16.16 -14.46
N ARG A 244 5.40 16.16 -14.62
CA ARG A 244 4.49 15.22 -13.92
C ARG A 244 4.58 13.83 -14.56
N PRO A 245 4.64 12.75 -13.77
CA PRO A 245 4.45 11.40 -14.30
C PRO A 245 2.98 11.22 -14.71
N VAL A 246 2.77 10.42 -15.76
CA VAL A 246 1.46 10.21 -16.39
C VAL A 246 1.14 8.73 -16.45
N LEU A 247 -0.13 8.40 -16.17
CA LEU A 247 -0.64 7.05 -16.20
C LEU A 247 -1.49 6.83 -17.46
N HIS A 248 -0.96 6.09 -18.42
CA HIS A 248 -1.60 5.80 -19.70
C HIS A 248 -2.41 4.49 -19.65
N GLY A 249 -3.32 4.32 -20.61
CA GLY A 249 -4.18 3.14 -20.74
C GLY A 249 -5.42 3.16 -19.85
N ASN A 250 -6.18 2.06 -19.85
CA ASN A 250 -7.46 1.99 -19.14
C ASN A 250 -7.30 1.84 -17.62
N CYS A 251 -6.16 1.32 -17.15
CA CYS A 251 -5.83 1.22 -15.73
C CYS A 251 -6.92 0.54 -14.89
N LYS A 252 -7.44 -0.58 -15.40
CA LYS A 252 -8.52 -1.31 -14.75
C LYS A 252 -7.99 -2.09 -13.55
N PHE A 253 -8.67 -1.98 -12.42
CA PHE A 253 -8.37 -2.79 -11.24
C PHE A 253 -9.02 -4.17 -11.38
N VAL A 254 -8.23 -5.21 -11.11
CA VAL A 254 -8.65 -6.61 -11.16
C VAL A 254 -8.10 -7.30 -9.91
N SER A 255 -8.89 -8.13 -9.23
CA SER A 255 -8.35 -8.87 -8.08
C SER A 255 -7.24 -9.82 -8.53
N VAL A 256 -6.24 -10.05 -7.69
CA VAL A 256 -5.11 -10.93 -8.04
C VAL A 256 -5.59 -12.38 -8.23
N GLU A 257 -6.60 -12.83 -7.50
CA GLU A 257 -7.25 -14.13 -7.69
C GLU A 257 -7.84 -14.25 -9.10
N LYS A 258 -8.54 -13.20 -9.55
CA LYS A 258 -9.06 -13.12 -10.91
C LYS A 258 -7.97 -13.13 -11.96
N PHE A 259 -6.93 -12.37 -11.70
CA PHE A 259 -5.78 -12.26 -12.59
C PHE A 259 -5.03 -13.60 -12.71
N ALA A 260 -4.94 -14.36 -11.62
CA ALA A 260 -4.30 -15.68 -11.55
C ALA A 260 -5.17 -16.81 -12.10
N GLY A 261 -6.44 -16.56 -12.44
CA GLY A 261 -7.36 -17.60 -12.89
C GLY A 261 -7.79 -18.56 -11.77
N VAL A 262 -7.73 -18.12 -10.51
CA VAL A 262 -8.16 -18.91 -9.35
C VAL A 262 -9.61 -18.54 -9.05
N PHE A 263 -10.54 -19.31 -9.60
CA PHE A 263 -11.98 -19.27 -9.33
C PHE A 263 -12.61 -20.65 -9.39
#